data_AF-A0A7X1HEQ9-F1
#
_entry.id   AF-A0A7X1HEQ9-F1
#
_cell.length_a   1.000
_cell.length_b   1.000
_cell.length_c   1.000
_cell.angle_alpha   90.00
_cell.angle_beta   90.00
_cell.angle_gamma   90.00
#
_symmetry.space_group_name_H-M   'P 1'
#
loop_
_entity.id
_entity.type
_entity.pdbx_description
1 polymer ?
#
loop_
_entity_poly.entity_id
_entity_poly.type
_entity_poly.pdbx_seq_one_letter_code
_entity_poly.pdbx_strand_id
1 'polypeptide(L)'
;MTKVDPITLDIIENALKNARYEMDGVVVRIALSPVIREQHDEFPMICNARGQMVVGQFGSYIPAIVEQFKGDLNEGDIFVWNDPYACKGSISHNNDWCVMLPIFHEGVLVGFSSIFGHMVDVGGKVPGSMPFDARTIWEEGLRIPPVRIYEKGVLNKGVLDIMLNNTRTPDMNRADLMALIAGCRTAAMRVRELCDRFGRETYMEACDMLLDRTRDAMRVLIDKYITDEPVSFTDYVDDDGVGNGPFKMTLSIYKKDGKAVFDWTGTDDQAEGPINFHIHEGLCKLFFGVYMIMAFDPSILFNEGFYDLFEVVLPEGSLLNPRFPAALSNRLNTHTRFFDCQAGALGQRAPHLSMAAGYGTSPHFIFTGHDKNGRYFQLMELLFGGVPGRPRGDGLDGHAWWPLFSATPIEYIENYYPVLVESYRPVRDSGGPGLNRGGAGIEKVYRMLEPGKVSIHDDREVVPPWGINGGLFGGTSSKWLIRNGAENGERIPSKVDNLDVKAGDVVVFKTAGSGGWGDPLDRPAALVARDVASDLVSADQAYESYGVVLTGDNAVDQGATEARRADLRSLRGAPEPFSFGFTPGIAAQ
;
A
#
# COMPACT_ATOMS: atom_id res chain seq x y z
N MET A 1 -3.58 -36.58 21.94
CA MET A 1 -4.84 -36.03 21.40
C MET A 1 -5.34 -34.97 22.37
N THR A 2 -4.82 -33.76 22.22
CA THR A 2 -5.33 -32.56 22.91
C THR A 2 -6.03 -31.70 21.88
N LYS A 3 -7.02 -32.25 21.16
CA LYS A 3 -7.75 -31.49 20.14
C LYS A 3 -8.41 -30.30 20.83
N VAL A 4 -7.80 -29.12 20.76
CA VAL A 4 -8.33 -27.87 21.32
C VAL A 4 -9.75 -27.76 20.80
N ASP A 5 -10.72 -27.66 21.70
CA ASP A 5 -12.10 -27.66 21.28
C ASP A 5 -12.40 -26.36 20.49
N PRO A 6 -13.37 -26.36 19.57
CA PRO A 6 -13.63 -25.21 18.72
C PRO A 6 -13.94 -23.92 19.49
N ILE A 7 -14.56 -24.00 20.67
CA ILE A 7 -14.89 -22.83 21.48
C ILE A 7 -13.61 -22.21 22.03
N THR A 8 -12.71 -23.03 22.59
CA THR A 8 -11.41 -22.56 23.07
C THR A 8 -10.58 -21.95 21.94
N LEU A 9 -10.56 -22.60 20.76
CA LEU A 9 -9.84 -22.10 19.59
C LEU A 9 -10.36 -20.71 19.15
N ASP A 10 -11.67 -20.54 19.04
CA ASP A 10 -12.27 -19.27 18.63
C ASP A 10 -12.07 -18.16 19.69
N ILE A 11 -12.05 -18.51 20.99
CA ILE A 11 -11.72 -17.55 22.05
C ILE A 11 -10.26 -17.09 21.95
N ILE A 12 -9.32 -18.00 21.71
CA ILE A 12 -7.90 -17.66 21.54
C ILE A 12 -7.71 -16.79 20.29
N GLU A 13 -8.35 -17.16 19.16
CA GLU A 13 -8.31 -16.37 17.92
C GLU A 13 -8.78 -14.93 18.14
N ASN A 14 -9.95 -14.76 18.76
CA ASN A 14 -10.51 -13.42 19.03
C ASN A 14 -9.68 -12.64 20.06
N ALA A 15 -9.09 -13.31 21.05
CA ALA A 15 -8.19 -12.67 22.01
C ALA A 15 -6.88 -12.20 21.36
N LEU A 16 -6.30 -13.00 20.46
CA LEU A 16 -5.12 -12.59 19.67
C LEU A 16 -5.45 -11.43 18.72
N LYS A 17 -6.62 -11.48 18.08
CA LYS A 17 -7.14 -10.36 17.27
C LYS A 17 -7.28 -9.09 18.10
N ASN A 18 -7.83 -9.18 19.30
CA ASN A 18 -7.94 -8.04 20.21
C ASN A 18 -6.57 -7.54 20.67
N ALA A 19 -5.64 -8.45 21.01
CA ALA A 19 -4.27 -8.09 21.37
C ALA A 19 -3.58 -7.30 20.26
N ARG A 20 -3.77 -7.68 18.98
CA ARG A 20 -3.29 -6.91 17.83
C ARG A 20 -3.85 -5.49 17.82
N TYR A 21 -5.16 -5.30 18.00
CA TYR A 21 -5.75 -3.96 18.07
C TYR A 21 -5.24 -3.13 19.26
N GLU A 22 -4.93 -3.78 20.38
CA GLU A 22 -4.27 -3.10 21.50
C GLU A 22 -2.85 -2.65 21.15
N MET A 23 -2.12 -3.41 20.31
CA MET A 23 -0.81 -2.97 19.79
C MET A 23 -0.94 -1.66 19.03
N ASP A 24 -1.87 -1.56 18.07
CA ASP A 24 -2.14 -0.33 17.30
C ASP A 24 -2.43 0.83 18.24
N GLY A 25 -3.36 0.62 19.18
CA GLY A 25 -3.76 1.63 20.13
C GLY A 25 -2.60 2.16 20.99
N VAL A 26 -1.61 1.33 21.31
CA VAL A 26 -0.41 1.76 22.04
C VAL A 26 0.52 2.54 21.12
N VAL A 27 0.76 2.06 19.90
CA VAL A 27 1.67 2.70 18.94
C VAL A 27 1.21 4.11 18.61
N VAL A 28 -0.04 4.27 18.18
CA VAL A 28 -0.58 5.55 17.67
C VAL A 28 -0.69 6.63 18.74
N ARG A 29 -0.74 6.24 20.03
CA ARG A 29 -0.78 7.18 21.16
C ARG A 29 0.61 7.63 21.62
N ILE A 30 1.65 6.88 21.28
CA ILE A 30 3.04 7.18 21.67
C ILE A 30 3.81 7.83 20.53
N ALA A 31 3.54 7.43 19.29
CA ALA A 31 4.20 7.95 18.11
C ALA A 31 4.05 9.48 18.01
N LEU A 32 5.10 10.13 17.51
CA LEU A 32 5.15 11.57 17.29
C LEU A 32 5.03 11.95 15.82
N SER A 33 5.49 11.09 14.90
CA SER A 33 5.38 11.38 13.48
C SER A 33 3.92 11.37 13.02
N PRO A 34 3.53 12.26 12.07
CA PRO A 34 2.20 12.20 11.49
C PRO A 34 1.95 10.90 10.72
N VAL A 35 3.01 10.30 10.16
CA VAL A 35 2.94 9.08 9.34
C VAL A 35 2.40 7.89 10.15
N ILE A 36 2.90 7.66 11.37
CA ILE A 36 2.38 6.60 12.24
C ILE A 36 1.16 7.11 13.02
N ARG A 37 1.27 8.28 13.65
CA ARG A 37 0.24 8.76 14.58
C ARG A 37 -1.10 9.07 13.93
N GLU A 38 -1.08 9.74 12.77
CA GLU A 38 -2.28 10.23 12.11
C GLU A 38 -2.65 9.37 10.89
N GLN A 39 -1.66 8.79 10.19
CA GLN A 39 -1.91 8.03 8.96
C GLN A 39 -1.89 6.52 9.13
N HIS A 40 -1.48 6.00 10.28
CA HIS A 40 -1.46 4.57 10.61
C HIS A 40 -0.56 3.70 9.72
N ASP A 41 0.61 4.22 9.32
CA ASP A 41 1.64 3.46 8.61
C ASP A 41 2.48 2.57 9.58
N GLU A 42 1.76 1.70 10.29
CA GLU A 42 2.28 0.64 11.14
C GLU A 42 1.59 -0.69 10.86
N PHE A 43 2.35 -1.79 10.99
CA PHE A 43 1.86 -3.12 10.65
C PHE A 43 2.22 -4.12 11.74
N PRO A 44 1.35 -4.29 12.76
CA PRO A 44 1.60 -5.25 13.82
C PRO A 44 1.23 -6.68 13.43
N MET A 45 1.98 -7.61 14.02
CA MET A 45 1.76 -9.04 13.90
C MET A 45 2.13 -9.80 15.19
N ILE A 46 1.39 -10.88 15.43
CA ILE A 46 1.65 -11.88 16.47
C ILE A 46 1.89 -13.23 15.79
N CYS A 47 2.96 -13.90 16.18
CA CYS A 47 3.47 -15.10 15.52
C CYS A 47 3.61 -16.26 16.49
N ASN A 48 3.56 -17.49 15.96
CA ASN A 48 3.89 -18.69 16.72
C ASN A 48 5.41 -18.80 16.98
N ALA A 49 5.85 -19.83 17.70
CA ALA A 49 7.25 -20.05 18.04
C ALA A 49 8.18 -20.31 16.83
N ARG A 50 7.63 -20.51 15.61
CA ARG A 50 8.37 -20.63 14.35
C ARG A 50 8.49 -19.29 13.60
N GLY A 51 7.96 -18.21 14.16
CA GLY A 51 7.91 -16.89 13.54
C GLY A 51 6.80 -16.75 12.49
N GLN A 52 5.92 -17.74 12.34
CA GLN A 52 4.81 -17.66 11.38
C GLN A 52 3.71 -16.75 11.93
N MET A 53 3.30 -15.75 11.16
CA MET A 53 2.17 -14.90 11.53
C MET A 53 0.92 -15.73 11.78
N VAL A 54 0.30 -15.55 12.94
CA VAL A 54 -1.00 -16.13 13.32
C VAL A 54 -2.10 -15.07 13.20
N VAL A 55 -1.81 -13.82 13.58
CA VAL A 55 -2.69 -12.66 13.43
C VAL A 55 -1.86 -11.43 13.07
N GLY A 56 -2.34 -10.60 12.13
CA GLY A 56 -1.71 -9.32 11.79
C GLY A 56 -2.58 -8.44 10.88
N GLN A 57 -2.05 -7.28 10.50
CA GLN A 57 -2.61 -6.45 9.41
C GLN A 57 -2.11 -6.93 8.05
N PHE A 58 -0.80 -6.89 7.97
CA PHE A 58 0.17 -7.43 7.04
C PHE A 58 1.43 -7.49 7.91
N GLY A 59 2.45 -8.24 7.52
CA GLY A 59 3.61 -8.40 8.38
C GLY A 59 4.85 -8.67 7.57
N SER A 60 5.99 -8.18 8.05
CA SER A 60 7.30 -8.61 7.54
C SER A 60 7.38 -10.13 7.67
N TYR A 61 7.98 -10.81 6.68
CA TYR A 61 8.27 -12.23 6.78
C TYR A 61 9.42 -12.47 7.78
N ILE A 62 9.09 -12.59 9.07
CA ILE A 62 10.09 -12.76 10.13
C ILE A 62 10.70 -14.17 10.25
N PRO A 63 10.16 -15.29 9.72
CA PRO A 63 10.81 -16.60 9.85
C PRO A 63 12.26 -16.61 9.35
N ALA A 64 12.55 -15.90 8.25
CA ALA A 64 13.93 -15.77 7.74
C ALA A 64 14.85 -15.02 8.72
N ILE A 65 14.33 -14.05 9.47
CA ILE A 65 15.09 -13.31 10.50
C ILE A 65 15.32 -14.18 11.72
N VAL A 66 14.29 -14.91 12.18
CA VAL A 66 14.41 -15.87 13.29
C VAL A 66 15.50 -16.90 13.00
N GLU A 67 15.58 -17.42 11.77
CA GLU A 67 16.61 -18.38 11.37
C GLU A 67 18.04 -17.79 11.44
N GLN A 68 18.22 -16.50 11.12
CA GLN A 68 19.54 -15.85 11.16
C GLN A 68 20.16 -15.85 12.55
N PHE A 69 19.34 -15.79 13.62
CA PHE A 69 19.83 -15.82 15.00
C PHE A 69 20.13 -17.23 15.51
N LYS A 70 19.81 -18.31 14.76
CA LYS A 70 20.20 -19.70 15.06
C LYS A 70 19.92 -20.15 16.51
N GLY A 71 18.81 -19.69 17.08
CA GLY A 71 18.41 -19.99 18.45
C GLY A 71 19.08 -19.14 19.54
N ASP A 72 19.91 -18.16 19.18
CA ASP A 72 20.44 -17.14 20.10
C ASP A 72 19.36 -16.10 20.41
N LEU A 73 18.31 -16.55 21.10
CA LEU A 73 17.14 -15.76 21.50
C LEU A 73 16.99 -15.88 23.02
N ASN A 74 16.99 -14.75 23.72
CA ASN A 74 16.82 -14.71 25.16
C ASN A 74 15.58 -13.92 25.55
N GLU A 75 15.00 -14.24 26.71
CA GLU A 75 13.94 -13.42 27.28
C GLU A 75 14.46 -11.99 27.53
N GLY A 76 13.69 -10.99 27.08
CA GLY A 76 14.06 -9.59 27.17
C GLY A 76 14.90 -9.08 26.00
N ASP A 77 15.30 -9.93 25.05
CA ASP A 77 15.88 -9.47 23.79
C ASP A 77 14.81 -8.75 22.95
N ILE A 78 15.22 -7.72 22.21
CA ILE A 78 14.40 -7.06 21.18
C ILE A 78 15.32 -6.73 20.01
N PHE A 79 14.88 -7.06 18.80
CA PHE A 79 15.63 -6.89 17.58
C PHE A 79 15.07 -5.75 16.75
N VAL A 80 15.94 -5.07 16.00
CA VAL A 80 15.56 -4.02 15.03
C VAL A 80 16.34 -4.20 13.72
N TRP A 81 15.70 -3.90 12.60
CA TRP A 81 16.33 -3.79 11.28
C TRP A 81 15.50 -2.93 10.34
N ASN A 82 16.13 -2.47 9.26
CA ASN A 82 15.45 -1.88 8.12
C ASN A 82 16.10 -2.23 6.77
N ASP A 83 17.27 -2.88 6.77
CA ASP A 83 18.03 -3.17 5.55
C ASP A 83 17.30 -4.23 4.69
N PRO A 84 16.75 -3.84 3.53
CA PRO A 84 15.96 -4.75 2.68
C PRO A 84 16.77 -5.93 2.19
N TYR A 85 18.05 -5.72 1.89
CA TYR A 85 18.92 -6.79 1.39
C TYR A 85 19.34 -7.76 2.49
N ALA A 86 19.54 -7.29 3.72
CA ALA A 86 19.84 -8.15 4.86
C ALA A 86 18.65 -9.03 5.28
N CYS A 87 17.42 -8.56 5.03
CA CYS A 87 16.19 -9.31 5.30
C CYS A 87 15.53 -9.92 4.05
N LYS A 88 16.23 -9.95 2.91
CA LYS A 88 15.76 -10.51 1.63
C LYS A 88 14.38 -9.96 1.19
N GLY A 89 14.15 -8.67 1.36
CA GLY A 89 12.91 -8.01 0.96
C GLY A 89 11.72 -8.24 1.90
N SER A 90 11.94 -8.77 3.11
CA SER A 90 10.89 -8.89 4.14
C SER A 90 10.47 -7.51 4.67
N ILE A 91 11.41 -6.57 4.66
CA ILE A 91 11.20 -5.13 4.62
C ILE A 91 11.75 -4.66 3.27
N SER A 92 11.06 -3.73 2.62
CA SER A 92 11.31 -3.44 1.20
C SER A 92 11.96 -2.07 0.94
N HIS A 93 12.14 -1.22 1.96
CA HIS A 93 12.95 0.00 1.89
C HIS A 93 13.45 0.44 3.27
N ASN A 94 14.38 1.38 3.33
CA ASN A 94 15.06 1.76 4.58
C ASN A 94 14.16 2.54 5.58
N ASN A 95 13.10 3.22 5.13
CA ASN A 95 12.24 3.98 6.04
C ASN A 95 11.44 3.08 6.99
N ASP A 96 11.16 1.84 6.62
CA ASP A 96 10.41 0.91 7.47
C ASP A 96 11.35 0.28 8.51
N TRP A 97 11.24 0.69 9.76
CA TRP A 97 11.97 0.03 10.85
C TRP A 97 11.13 -1.09 11.43
N CYS A 98 11.61 -2.31 11.34
CA CYS A 98 10.95 -3.49 11.89
C CYS A 98 11.54 -3.86 13.24
N VAL A 99 10.66 -4.12 14.21
CA VAL A 99 10.99 -4.56 15.56
C VAL A 99 10.42 -5.96 15.77
N MET A 100 11.24 -6.89 16.29
CA MET A 100 10.81 -8.24 16.67
C MET A 100 11.16 -8.52 18.14
N LEU A 101 10.21 -9.11 18.87
CA LEU A 101 10.34 -9.48 20.27
C LEU A 101 9.97 -10.97 20.45
N PRO A 102 10.91 -11.84 20.90
CA PRO A 102 10.61 -13.22 21.28
C PRO A 102 9.84 -13.28 22.60
N ILE A 103 8.73 -14.00 22.60
CA ILE A 103 7.81 -14.12 23.73
C ILE A 103 8.07 -15.43 24.45
N PHE A 104 8.48 -15.33 25.72
CA PHE A 104 8.70 -16.47 26.61
C PHE A 104 7.58 -16.59 27.64
N HIS A 105 7.20 -17.83 27.96
CA HIS A 105 6.34 -18.23 29.07
C HIS A 105 7.05 -19.31 29.88
N GLU A 106 7.37 -19.03 31.14
CA GLU A 106 8.11 -19.93 32.04
C GLU A 106 9.40 -20.50 31.43
N GLY A 107 10.18 -19.64 30.77
CA GLY A 107 11.45 -20.01 30.12
C GLY A 107 11.31 -20.74 28.78
N VAL A 108 10.09 -20.95 28.28
CA VAL A 108 9.83 -21.57 26.97
C VAL A 108 9.40 -20.51 25.96
N LEU A 109 10.03 -20.51 24.78
CA LEU A 109 9.63 -19.65 23.65
C LEU A 109 8.26 -20.11 23.12
N VAL A 110 7.25 -19.24 23.21
CA VAL A 110 5.87 -19.54 22.80
C VAL A 110 5.45 -18.78 21.54
N GLY A 111 6.18 -17.74 21.16
CA GLY A 111 5.84 -16.94 19.98
C GLY A 111 6.74 -15.73 19.79
N PHE A 112 6.35 -14.87 18.86
CA PHE A 112 6.97 -13.58 18.63
C PHE A 112 5.89 -12.51 18.47
N SER A 113 6.21 -11.28 18.86
CA SER A 113 5.51 -10.09 18.37
C SER A 113 6.43 -9.31 17.45
N SER A 114 5.88 -8.72 16.40
CA SER A 114 6.63 -7.88 15.48
C SER A 114 5.77 -6.71 15.01
N ILE A 115 6.40 -5.57 14.80
CA ILE A 115 5.77 -4.39 14.19
C ILE A 115 6.84 -3.71 13.35
N PHE A 116 6.51 -3.35 12.11
CA PHE A 116 7.26 -2.31 11.43
C PHE A 116 6.41 -1.04 11.30
N GLY A 117 7.08 0.10 11.31
CA GLY A 117 6.47 1.39 11.06
C GLY A 117 7.37 2.28 10.23
N HIS A 118 6.76 3.17 9.46
CA HIS A 118 7.48 4.05 8.56
C HIS A 118 8.07 5.26 9.32
N MET A 119 9.39 5.36 9.32
CA MET A 119 10.11 6.50 9.87
C MET A 119 10.13 7.65 8.86
N VAL A 120 9.85 8.86 9.32
CA VAL A 120 9.76 10.06 8.46
C VAL A 120 11.10 10.41 7.81
N ASP A 121 12.22 10.08 8.43
CA ASP A 121 13.55 10.29 7.87
C ASP A 121 14.55 9.28 8.43
N VAL A 122 15.36 8.69 7.56
CA VAL A 122 16.45 7.76 7.91
C VAL A 122 17.81 8.20 7.37
N GLY A 123 17.99 9.49 7.09
CA GLY A 123 19.28 10.06 6.68
C GLY A 123 19.69 9.86 5.22
N GLY A 124 18.74 9.63 4.31
CA GLY A 124 18.99 9.60 2.86
C GLY A 124 19.38 10.98 2.32
N LYS A 125 19.77 11.08 1.06
CA LYS A 125 20.32 12.34 0.50
C LYS A 125 19.32 13.50 0.45
N VAL A 126 18.02 13.22 0.50
CA VAL A 126 16.93 14.21 0.60
C VAL A 126 16.16 14.05 1.92
N PRO A 127 15.51 15.11 2.44
CA PRO A 127 14.56 14.97 3.53
C PRO A 127 13.45 13.99 3.17
N GLY A 128 13.09 13.10 4.10
CA GLY A 128 12.16 12.01 3.83
C GLY A 128 12.86 10.69 3.50
N SER A 129 14.15 10.73 3.16
CA SER A 129 14.96 9.59 2.73
C SER A 129 14.48 8.82 1.50
N MET A 130 13.54 9.38 0.75
CA MET A 130 13.01 8.79 -0.47
C MET A 130 13.39 9.65 -1.68
N PRO A 131 14.66 9.71 -2.09
CA PRO A 131 15.07 10.47 -3.27
C PRO A 131 14.39 9.92 -4.53
N PHE A 132 13.96 10.79 -5.45
CA PHE A 132 13.39 10.36 -6.74
C PHE A 132 14.43 9.80 -7.71
N ASP A 133 15.69 10.17 -7.52
CA ASP A 133 16.81 9.92 -8.44
C ASP A 133 17.92 9.05 -7.82
N ALA A 134 17.66 8.31 -6.73
CA ALA A 134 18.66 7.39 -6.18
C ALA A 134 18.99 6.27 -7.17
N ARG A 135 20.28 6.00 -7.33
CA ARG A 135 20.78 4.90 -8.17
C ARG A 135 21.25 3.72 -7.34
N THR A 136 21.56 3.97 -6.08
CA THR A 136 21.98 2.93 -5.14
C THR A 136 21.30 3.10 -3.79
N ILE A 137 21.11 1.99 -3.07
CA ILE A 137 20.50 2.01 -1.73
C ILE A 137 21.26 2.87 -0.71
N TRP A 138 22.55 3.15 -0.94
CA TRP A 138 23.33 4.03 -0.06
C TRP A 138 22.92 5.51 -0.13
N GLU A 139 22.21 5.91 -1.19
CA GLU A 139 21.63 7.25 -1.31
C GLU A 139 20.33 7.39 -0.50
N GLU A 140 19.76 6.28 -0.04
CA GLU A 140 18.46 6.17 0.64
C GLU A 140 18.59 6.13 2.17
N GLY A 141 19.79 6.33 2.70
CA GLY A 141 20.02 6.52 4.13
C GLY A 141 20.53 5.29 4.87
N LEU A 142 20.32 5.30 6.18
CA LEU A 142 20.89 4.32 7.09
C LEU A 142 20.31 2.93 6.86
N ARG A 143 21.20 1.95 6.67
CA ARG A 143 20.88 0.53 6.63
C ARG A 143 21.30 -0.14 7.93
N ILE A 144 20.33 -0.79 8.56
CA ILE A 144 20.43 -1.47 9.85
C ILE A 144 20.21 -2.95 9.57
N PRO A 145 21.25 -3.79 9.62
CA PRO A 145 21.05 -5.23 9.59
C PRO A 145 20.33 -5.68 10.87
N PRO A 146 19.78 -6.91 10.92
CA PRO A 146 19.20 -7.46 12.14
C PRO A 146 20.17 -7.42 13.33
N VAL A 147 19.86 -6.56 14.32
CA VAL A 147 20.67 -6.36 15.53
C VAL A 147 19.78 -6.31 16.78
N ARG A 148 20.35 -6.62 17.95
CA ARG A 148 19.68 -6.43 19.25
C ARG A 148 19.67 -4.95 19.63
N ILE A 149 18.49 -4.37 19.72
CA ILE A 149 18.26 -3.05 20.33
C ILE A 149 18.05 -3.17 21.85
N TYR A 150 17.52 -4.29 22.33
CA TYR A 150 17.61 -4.69 23.73
C TYR A 150 18.27 -6.06 23.83
N GLU A 151 19.19 -6.20 24.77
CA GLU A 151 19.81 -7.48 25.14
C GLU A 151 19.43 -7.78 26.59
N LYS A 152 18.66 -8.85 26.80
CA LYS A 152 18.17 -9.28 28.12
C LYS A 152 17.57 -8.13 28.96
N GLY A 153 16.76 -7.30 28.30
CA GLY A 153 16.07 -6.16 28.93
C GLY A 153 16.90 -4.87 29.04
N VAL A 154 18.16 -4.87 28.61
CA VAL A 154 19.03 -3.68 28.62
C VAL A 154 19.10 -3.05 27.23
N LEU A 155 18.75 -1.77 27.13
CA LEU A 155 18.82 -1.00 25.88
C LEU A 155 20.28 -0.87 25.41
N ASN A 156 20.54 -1.27 24.17
CA ASN A 156 21.80 -1.01 23.49
C ASN A 156 21.87 0.45 23.04
N LYS A 157 22.41 1.31 23.92
CA LYS A 157 22.55 2.75 23.64
C LYS A 157 23.40 3.03 22.41
N GLY A 158 24.47 2.27 22.17
CA GLY A 158 25.35 2.49 21.02
C GLY A 158 24.62 2.32 19.68
N VAL A 159 23.79 1.28 19.56
CA VAL A 159 22.94 1.08 18.37
C VAL A 159 21.94 2.22 18.22
N LEU A 160 21.25 2.59 19.31
CA LEU A 160 20.29 3.69 19.28
C LEU A 160 20.95 5.01 18.88
N ASP A 161 22.09 5.35 19.46
CA ASP A 161 22.80 6.60 19.21
C ASP A 161 23.28 6.67 17.75
N ILE A 162 23.76 5.56 17.17
CA ILE A 162 24.10 5.49 15.74
C ILE A 162 22.85 5.73 14.87
N MET A 163 21.72 5.09 15.20
CA MET A 163 20.47 5.27 14.45
C MET A 163 20.00 6.72 14.47
N LEU A 164 19.97 7.34 15.66
CA LEU A 164 19.46 8.70 15.85
C LEU A 164 20.42 9.78 15.33
N ASN A 165 21.72 9.52 15.26
CA ASN A 165 22.69 10.47 14.69
C ASN A 165 22.61 10.54 13.15
N ASN A 166 21.96 9.57 12.50
CA ASN A 166 21.83 9.48 11.04
C ASN A 166 20.41 9.81 10.55
N THR A 167 19.72 10.75 11.21
CA THR A 167 18.39 11.21 10.78
C THR A 167 18.22 12.70 11.04
N ARG A 168 17.38 13.35 10.24
CA ARG A 168 16.96 14.75 10.44
C ARG A 168 15.91 14.90 11.55
N THR A 169 15.27 13.81 11.93
CA THR A 169 14.14 13.78 12.89
C THR A 169 14.42 12.85 14.09
N PRO A 170 15.52 13.02 14.83
CA PRO A 170 15.93 12.08 15.87
C PRO A 170 14.89 11.94 17.00
N ASP A 171 14.25 13.03 17.41
CA ASP A 171 13.25 12.99 18.49
C ASP A 171 12.00 12.20 18.08
N MET A 172 11.52 12.38 16.85
CA MET A 172 10.39 11.63 16.30
C MET A 172 10.74 10.16 16.13
N ASN A 173 11.86 9.85 15.45
CA ASN A 173 12.29 8.46 15.24
C ASN A 173 12.52 7.72 16.56
N ARG A 174 13.05 8.40 17.59
CA ARG A 174 13.20 7.80 18.92
C ARG A 174 11.84 7.48 19.52
N ALA A 175 10.89 8.41 19.48
CA ALA A 175 9.56 8.19 20.04
C ALA A 175 8.82 7.06 19.29
N ASP A 176 8.89 7.06 17.97
CA ASP A 176 8.25 6.07 17.11
C ASP A 176 8.86 4.68 17.30
N LEU A 177 10.19 4.54 17.35
CA LEU A 177 10.84 3.27 17.70
C LEU A 177 10.39 2.76 19.07
N MET A 178 10.29 3.64 20.07
CA MET A 178 9.81 3.26 21.39
C MET A 178 8.32 2.89 21.37
N ALA A 179 7.51 3.51 20.50
CA ALA A 179 6.11 3.15 20.26
C ALA A 179 6.00 1.73 19.69
N LEU A 180 6.78 1.39 18.66
CA LEU A 180 6.83 0.04 18.08
C LEU A 180 7.23 -1.01 19.13
N ILE A 181 8.27 -0.71 19.93
CA ILE A 181 8.71 -1.58 21.03
C ILE A 181 7.61 -1.75 22.09
N ALA A 182 6.88 -0.68 22.43
CA ALA A 182 5.78 -0.74 23.36
C ALA A 182 4.63 -1.61 22.83
N GLY A 183 4.27 -1.47 21.55
CA GLY A 183 3.29 -2.33 20.89
C GLY A 183 3.69 -3.82 20.94
N CYS A 184 4.95 -4.15 20.62
CA CYS A 184 5.46 -5.52 20.74
C CYS A 184 5.34 -6.07 22.18
N ARG A 185 5.65 -5.25 23.19
CA ARG A 185 5.53 -5.63 24.60
C ARG A 185 4.07 -5.86 25.02
N THR A 186 3.12 -5.08 24.50
CA THR A 186 1.68 -5.29 24.73
C THR A 186 1.24 -6.68 24.25
N ALA A 187 1.62 -7.06 23.04
CA ALA A 187 1.34 -8.42 22.56
C ALA A 187 1.99 -9.51 23.42
N ALA A 188 3.25 -9.31 23.85
CA ALA A 188 3.93 -10.27 24.71
C ALA A 188 3.21 -10.48 26.05
N MET A 189 2.68 -9.41 26.63
CA MET A 189 1.85 -9.48 27.84
C MET A 189 0.57 -10.27 27.58
N ARG A 190 -0.17 -9.96 26.52
CA ARG A 190 -1.42 -10.67 26.18
C ARG A 190 -1.22 -12.15 25.86
N VAL A 191 -0.14 -12.48 25.16
CA VAL A 191 0.20 -13.88 24.86
C VAL A 191 0.51 -14.65 26.15
N ARG A 192 1.25 -14.07 27.10
CA ARG A 192 1.49 -14.70 28.40
C ARG A 192 0.20 -14.91 29.20
N GLU A 193 -0.69 -13.91 29.23
CA GLU A 193 -2.01 -14.04 29.86
C GLU A 193 -2.85 -15.17 29.24
N LEU A 194 -2.75 -15.38 27.92
CA LEU A 194 -3.39 -16.51 27.24
C LEU A 194 -2.76 -17.85 27.64
N CYS A 195 -1.44 -17.93 27.73
CA CYS A 195 -0.75 -19.12 28.24
C CYS A 195 -1.13 -19.43 29.69
N ASP A 196 -1.23 -18.42 30.56
CA ASP A 196 -1.64 -18.59 31.96
C ASP A 196 -3.09 -19.08 32.07
N ARG A 197 -3.99 -18.57 31.21
CA ARG A 197 -5.42 -18.89 31.25
C ARG A 197 -5.76 -20.25 30.65
N PHE A 198 -5.18 -20.59 29.50
CA PHE A 198 -5.54 -21.79 28.74
C PHE A 198 -4.50 -22.91 28.84
N GLY A 199 -3.32 -22.62 29.37
CA GLY A 199 -2.16 -23.50 29.33
C GLY A 199 -1.31 -23.27 28.07
N ARG A 200 0.02 -23.28 28.25
CA ARG A 200 1.00 -23.08 27.17
C ARG A 200 0.79 -24.05 25.99
N GLU A 201 0.62 -25.34 26.27
CA GLU A 201 0.47 -26.37 25.23
C GLU A 201 -0.80 -26.14 24.41
N THR A 202 -1.92 -25.82 25.07
CA THR A 202 -3.19 -25.49 24.42
C THR A 202 -3.06 -24.24 23.56
N TYR A 203 -2.37 -23.19 24.03
CA TYR A 203 -2.12 -21.99 23.23
C TYR A 203 -1.31 -22.30 21.97
N MET A 204 -0.20 -23.05 22.11
CA MET A 204 0.66 -23.39 20.98
C MET A 204 -0.07 -24.27 19.95
N GLU A 205 -0.83 -25.28 20.41
CA GLU A 205 -1.66 -26.11 19.54
C GLU A 205 -2.76 -25.29 18.86
N ALA A 206 -3.37 -24.32 19.55
CA ALA A 206 -4.35 -23.42 18.96
C ALA A 206 -3.73 -22.57 17.83
N CYS A 207 -2.51 -22.02 18.02
CA CYS A 207 -1.81 -21.30 16.96
C CYS A 207 -1.62 -22.16 15.71
N ASP A 208 -1.21 -23.42 15.87
CA ASP A 208 -1.03 -24.36 14.76
C ASP A 208 -2.38 -24.70 14.08
N MET A 209 -3.44 -24.91 14.85
CA MET A 209 -4.79 -25.13 14.31
C MET A 209 -5.33 -23.92 13.53
N LEU A 210 -4.99 -22.68 13.92
CA LEU A 210 -5.38 -21.47 13.19
C LEU A 210 -4.65 -21.36 11.83
N LEU A 211 -3.39 -21.80 11.76
CA LEU A 211 -2.65 -21.91 10.50
C LEU A 211 -3.26 -23.00 9.61
N ASP A 212 -3.61 -24.16 10.16
CA ASP A 212 -4.24 -25.23 9.39
C ASP A 212 -5.62 -24.82 8.84
N ARG A 213 -6.40 -24.06 9.63
CA ARG A 213 -7.73 -23.56 9.24
C ARG A 213 -7.66 -22.68 7.99
N THR A 214 -6.71 -21.74 7.92
CA THR A 214 -6.52 -20.88 6.75
C THR A 214 -5.94 -21.63 5.56
N ARG A 215 -5.04 -22.60 5.81
CA ARG A 215 -4.50 -23.50 4.79
C ARG A 215 -5.61 -24.27 4.08
N ASP A 216 -6.52 -24.88 4.84
CA ASP A 216 -7.63 -25.64 4.30
C ASP A 216 -8.60 -24.76 3.50
N ALA A 217 -8.91 -23.55 4.00
CA ALA A 217 -9.72 -22.58 3.27
C ALA A 217 -9.05 -22.17 1.95
N MET A 218 -7.76 -21.85 1.97
CA MET A 218 -7.02 -21.44 0.77
C MET A 218 -6.94 -22.54 -0.27
N ARG A 219 -6.76 -23.81 0.13
CA ARG A 219 -6.77 -24.95 -0.80
C ARG A 219 -8.06 -25.01 -1.60
N VAL A 220 -9.22 -24.81 -0.96
CA VAL A 220 -10.52 -24.78 -1.63
C VAL A 220 -10.59 -23.64 -2.67
N LEU A 221 -10.02 -22.47 -2.34
CA LEU A 221 -9.99 -21.33 -3.25
C LEU A 221 -9.06 -21.57 -4.44
N ILE A 222 -7.87 -22.13 -4.22
CA ILE A 222 -6.92 -22.47 -5.28
C ILE A 222 -7.56 -23.47 -6.25
N ASP A 223 -8.15 -24.56 -5.74
CA ASP A 223 -8.77 -25.59 -6.57
C ASP A 223 -9.93 -25.06 -7.42
N LYS A 224 -10.64 -24.05 -6.90
CA LYS A 224 -11.81 -23.47 -7.55
C LYS A 224 -11.47 -22.44 -8.63
N TYR A 225 -10.40 -21.66 -8.44
CA TYR A 225 -10.12 -20.48 -9.27
C TYR A 225 -8.85 -20.54 -10.09
N ILE A 226 -7.91 -21.43 -9.74
CA ILE A 226 -6.62 -21.52 -10.42
C ILE A 226 -6.59 -22.79 -11.27
N THR A 227 -6.43 -22.60 -12.57
CA THR A 227 -6.40 -23.65 -13.57
C THR A 227 -4.98 -24.01 -13.98
N ASP A 228 -4.81 -25.18 -14.57
CA ASP A 228 -3.51 -25.62 -15.12
C ASP A 228 -3.11 -24.78 -16.36
N GLU A 229 -4.08 -24.26 -17.12
CA GLU A 229 -3.83 -23.28 -18.18
C GLU A 229 -3.39 -21.93 -17.59
N PRO A 230 -2.23 -21.39 -18.00
CA PRO A 230 -1.80 -20.06 -17.58
C PRO A 230 -2.72 -18.95 -18.06
N VAL A 231 -2.96 -17.99 -17.17
CA VAL A 231 -3.52 -16.68 -17.50
C VAL A 231 -2.47 -15.62 -17.20
N SER A 232 -2.22 -14.73 -18.15
CA SER A 232 -1.21 -13.67 -18.02
C SER A 232 -1.87 -12.30 -18.09
N PHE A 233 -1.31 -11.34 -17.36
CA PHE A 233 -1.69 -9.94 -17.43
C PHE A 233 -0.45 -9.05 -17.33
N THR A 234 -0.49 -7.90 -17.99
CA THR A 234 0.61 -6.93 -18.00
C THR A 234 0.12 -5.52 -17.70
N ASP A 235 0.84 -4.82 -16.83
CA ASP A 235 0.66 -3.39 -16.55
C ASP A 235 2.03 -2.69 -16.51
N TYR A 236 2.02 -1.36 -16.41
CA TYR A 236 3.21 -0.52 -16.59
C TYR A 236 3.34 0.54 -15.49
N VAL A 237 4.54 0.65 -14.91
CA VAL A 237 4.99 1.79 -14.09
C VAL A 237 5.45 2.91 -15.01
N ASP A 238 5.10 4.17 -14.73
CA ASP A 238 5.35 5.30 -15.66
C ASP A 238 6.83 5.52 -15.98
N ASP A 239 7.67 5.68 -14.95
CA ASP A 239 9.09 6.01 -15.08
C ASP A 239 9.85 5.76 -13.76
N ASP A 240 11.18 5.77 -13.83
CA ASP A 240 12.08 5.56 -12.68
C ASP A 240 12.66 6.85 -12.07
N GLY A 241 12.18 8.01 -12.48
CA GLY A 241 12.70 9.31 -12.02
C GLY A 241 14.04 9.72 -12.63
N VAL A 242 14.71 8.88 -13.43
CA VAL A 242 16.00 9.22 -14.07
C VAL A 242 15.96 9.17 -15.60
N GLY A 243 14.74 9.20 -16.16
CA GLY A 243 14.50 9.36 -17.61
C GLY A 243 14.23 8.06 -18.35
N ASN A 244 14.00 6.95 -17.66
CA ASN A 244 13.62 5.67 -18.25
C ASN A 244 12.14 5.36 -17.96
N GLY A 245 11.56 4.47 -18.76
CA GLY A 245 10.17 4.01 -18.63
C GLY A 245 9.37 4.13 -19.93
N PRO A 246 8.11 3.66 -19.95
CA PRO A 246 7.46 2.93 -18.86
C PRO A 246 8.03 1.52 -18.67
N PHE A 247 7.94 1.00 -17.44
CA PHE A 247 8.45 -0.33 -17.08
C PHE A 247 7.32 -1.35 -16.98
N LYS A 248 7.50 -2.46 -17.67
CA LYS A 248 6.52 -3.55 -17.78
C LYS A 248 6.58 -4.50 -16.58
N MET A 249 5.42 -4.86 -16.07
CA MET A 249 5.24 -5.95 -15.11
C MET A 249 4.27 -6.98 -15.65
N THR A 250 4.72 -8.23 -15.76
CA THR A 250 3.90 -9.33 -16.28
C THR A 250 3.75 -10.40 -15.22
N LEU A 251 2.50 -10.72 -14.88
CA LEU A 251 2.15 -11.82 -13.99
C LEU A 251 1.44 -12.91 -14.79
N SER A 252 1.92 -14.14 -14.67
CA SER A 252 1.22 -15.34 -15.11
C SER A 252 0.80 -16.17 -13.91
N ILE A 253 -0.46 -16.64 -13.90
CA ILE A 253 -1.03 -17.45 -12.83
C ILE A 253 -1.49 -18.80 -13.39
N TYR A 254 -1.03 -19.89 -12.78
CA TYR A 254 -1.43 -21.25 -13.15
C TYR A 254 -1.28 -22.22 -11.97
N LYS A 255 -1.82 -23.43 -12.13
CA LYS A 255 -1.67 -24.52 -11.17
C LYS A 255 -0.64 -25.53 -11.66
N LYS A 256 0.26 -25.96 -10.78
CA LYS A 256 1.27 -26.99 -11.04
C LYS A 256 1.47 -27.83 -9.79
N ASP A 257 1.40 -29.15 -9.93
CA ASP A 257 1.59 -30.11 -8.83
C ASP A 257 0.71 -29.82 -7.58
N GLY A 258 -0.52 -29.34 -7.81
CA GLY A 258 -1.46 -28.97 -6.75
C GLY A 258 -1.18 -27.63 -6.06
N LYS A 259 -0.21 -26.85 -6.54
CA LYS A 259 0.14 -25.51 -6.03
C LYS A 259 -0.27 -24.43 -7.01
N ALA A 260 -0.67 -23.28 -6.48
CA ALA A 260 -0.79 -22.06 -7.29
C ALA A 260 0.59 -21.46 -7.54
N VAL A 261 0.90 -21.19 -8.79
CA VAL A 261 2.17 -20.61 -9.24
C VAL A 261 1.92 -19.16 -9.67
N PHE A 262 2.71 -18.24 -9.10
CA PHE A 262 2.79 -16.85 -9.53
C PHE A 262 4.12 -16.62 -10.22
N ASP A 263 4.08 -16.55 -11.54
CA ASP A 263 5.27 -16.39 -12.36
C ASP A 263 5.37 -14.95 -12.88
N TRP A 264 6.40 -14.24 -12.40
CA TRP A 264 6.71 -12.87 -12.82
C TRP A 264 7.69 -12.80 -13.99
N THR A 265 8.00 -13.93 -14.63
CA THR A 265 8.79 -13.99 -15.87
C THR A 265 8.18 -13.09 -16.95
N GLY A 266 9.02 -12.25 -17.55
CA GLY A 266 8.60 -11.25 -18.54
C GLY A 266 8.44 -9.84 -17.97
N THR A 267 8.48 -9.67 -16.64
CA THR A 267 8.69 -8.37 -15.98
C THR A 267 10.06 -7.81 -16.37
N ASP A 268 10.14 -6.50 -16.59
CA ASP A 268 11.37 -5.84 -17.00
C ASP A 268 12.49 -5.97 -15.96
N ASP A 269 13.73 -5.79 -16.45
CA ASP A 269 14.92 -5.69 -15.62
C ASP A 269 14.77 -4.55 -14.60
N GLN A 270 15.51 -4.66 -13.50
CA GLN A 270 15.58 -3.64 -12.47
C GLN A 270 15.86 -2.24 -13.06
N ALA A 271 15.16 -1.23 -12.57
CA ALA A 271 15.36 0.15 -12.95
C ALA A 271 16.71 0.68 -12.46
N GLU A 272 17.24 1.68 -13.18
CA GLU A 272 18.37 2.46 -12.69
C GLU A 272 17.98 3.34 -11.50
N GLY A 273 16.74 3.85 -11.51
CA GLY A 273 16.17 4.63 -10.41
C GLY A 273 15.53 3.79 -9.27
N PRO A 274 14.93 4.46 -8.28
CA PRO A 274 14.54 3.86 -7.00
C PRO A 274 13.18 3.14 -6.98
N ILE A 275 12.58 2.86 -8.14
CA ILE A 275 11.26 2.20 -8.22
C ILE A 275 11.33 0.68 -8.03
N ASN A 276 12.53 0.10 -7.84
CA ASN A 276 12.68 -1.34 -7.68
C ASN A 276 12.02 -1.82 -6.39
N PHE A 277 11.31 -2.95 -6.46
CA PHE A 277 10.62 -3.54 -5.33
C PHE A 277 11.27 -4.87 -4.94
N HIS A 278 12.27 -4.84 -4.06
CA HIS A 278 12.84 -6.06 -3.51
C HIS A 278 11.86 -6.70 -2.51
N ILE A 279 11.09 -7.67 -2.99
CA ILE A 279 10.04 -8.34 -2.22
C ILE A 279 10.41 -9.79 -1.90
N HIS A 280 10.17 -10.20 -0.64
CA HIS A 280 10.30 -11.59 -0.23
C HIS A 280 9.13 -12.44 -0.76
N GLU A 281 9.39 -13.66 -1.22
CA GLU A 281 8.34 -14.59 -1.72
C GLU A 281 7.19 -14.81 -0.73
N GLY A 282 7.51 -14.86 0.57
CA GLY A 282 6.50 -14.96 1.63
C GLY A 282 5.49 -13.80 1.62
N LEU A 283 5.93 -12.58 1.33
CA LEU A 283 5.03 -11.43 1.19
C LEU A 283 4.16 -11.54 -0.07
N CYS A 284 4.72 -12.02 -1.18
CA CYS A 284 3.93 -12.31 -2.39
C CYS A 284 2.80 -13.29 -2.10
N LYS A 285 3.10 -14.36 -1.34
CA LYS A 285 2.11 -15.37 -0.90
C LYS A 285 1.05 -14.75 -0.01
N LEU A 286 1.46 -13.92 0.97
CA LEU A 286 0.53 -13.20 1.84
C LEU A 286 -0.44 -12.34 1.05
N PHE A 287 0.07 -11.49 0.16
CA PHE A 287 -0.71 -10.55 -0.62
C PHE A 287 -1.74 -11.24 -1.51
N PHE A 288 -1.34 -12.32 -2.18
CA PHE A 288 -2.30 -13.15 -2.91
C PHE A 288 -3.33 -13.81 -2.00
N GLY A 289 -2.89 -14.37 -0.87
CA GLY A 289 -3.78 -15.01 0.08
C GLY A 289 -4.83 -14.06 0.65
N VAL A 290 -4.43 -12.84 1.00
CA VAL A 290 -5.33 -11.78 1.47
C VAL A 290 -6.34 -11.43 0.39
N TYR A 291 -5.89 -11.19 -0.85
CA TYR A 291 -6.78 -10.90 -1.98
C TYR A 291 -7.88 -11.94 -2.14
N MET A 292 -7.49 -13.22 -2.18
CA MET A 292 -8.42 -14.32 -2.33
C MET A 292 -9.36 -14.43 -1.12
N ILE A 293 -8.84 -14.50 0.10
CA ILE A 293 -9.66 -14.65 1.30
C ILE A 293 -10.67 -13.51 1.43
N MET A 294 -10.22 -12.25 1.32
CA MET A 294 -11.10 -11.09 1.50
C MET A 294 -12.20 -11.00 0.44
N ALA A 295 -11.97 -11.50 -0.77
CA ALA A 295 -12.99 -11.49 -1.80
C ALA A 295 -14.14 -12.49 -1.53
N PHE A 296 -13.87 -13.57 -0.78
CA PHE A 296 -14.85 -14.60 -0.42
C PHE A 296 -15.45 -14.41 0.96
N ASP A 297 -14.60 -14.24 1.97
CA ASP A 297 -15.02 -14.06 3.35
C ASP A 297 -14.04 -13.13 4.10
N PRO A 298 -14.36 -11.84 4.23
CA PRO A 298 -13.52 -10.89 4.94
C PRO A 298 -13.49 -11.10 6.47
N SER A 299 -14.26 -12.06 7.01
CA SER A 299 -14.24 -12.40 8.43
C SER A 299 -13.11 -13.36 8.81
N ILE A 300 -12.56 -14.11 7.85
CA ILE A 300 -11.45 -15.02 8.06
C ILE A 300 -10.18 -14.21 8.33
N LEU A 301 -9.50 -14.48 9.45
CA LEU A 301 -8.15 -13.96 9.70
C LEU A 301 -7.17 -14.64 8.76
N PHE A 302 -6.53 -13.87 7.87
CA PHE A 302 -5.42 -14.39 7.07
C PHE A 302 -4.15 -14.49 7.93
N ASN A 303 -3.36 -15.53 7.65
CA ASN A 303 -2.14 -15.85 8.38
C ASN A 303 -1.21 -16.69 7.46
N GLU A 304 -0.05 -17.11 7.95
CA GLU A 304 0.95 -17.79 7.10
C GLU A 304 0.67 -19.27 6.77
N GLY A 305 -0.46 -19.81 7.24
CA GLY A 305 -0.73 -21.26 7.16
C GLY A 305 -0.77 -21.84 5.75
N PHE A 306 -1.07 -21.03 4.74
CA PHE A 306 -1.24 -21.46 3.36
C PHE A 306 0.03 -21.39 2.49
N TYR A 307 1.17 -20.97 3.03
CA TYR A 307 2.36 -20.64 2.21
C TYR A 307 2.94 -21.84 1.41
N ASP A 308 2.71 -23.06 1.88
CA ASP A 308 3.14 -24.30 1.21
C ASP A 308 2.32 -24.62 -0.05
N LEU A 309 1.14 -24.00 -0.21
CA LEU A 309 0.26 -24.13 -1.36
C LEU A 309 0.68 -23.26 -2.56
N PHE A 310 1.75 -22.48 -2.42
CA PHE A 310 2.19 -21.51 -3.40
C PHE A 310 3.64 -21.70 -3.83
N GLU A 311 3.87 -21.48 -5.13
CA GLU A 311 5.19 -21.26 -5.73
C GLU A 311 5.22 -19.84 -6.32
N VAL A 312 6.32 -19.12 -6.11
CA VAL A 312 6.49 -17.76 -6.61
C VAL A 312 7.79 -17.73 -7.39
N VAL A 313 7.74 -17.27 -8.64
CA VAL A 313 8.91 -17.10 -9.49
C VAL A 313 9.19 -15.61 -9.60
N LEU A 314 10.31 -15.17 -9.04
CA LEU A 314 10.81 -13.79 -9.08
C LEU A 314 12.18 -13.78 -9.77
N PRO A 315 12.24 -13.49 -11.09
CA PRO A 315 13.51 -13.48 -11.82
C PRO A 315 14.54 -12.54 -11.17
N GLU A 316 15.71 -13.05 -10.83
CA GLU A 316 16.78 -12.25 -10.22
C GLU A 316 17.31 -11.19 -11.20
N GLY A 317 17.36 -9.94 -10.75
CA GLY A 317 17.69 -8.78 -11.58
C GLY A 317 16.48 -8.11 -12.23
N SER A 318 15.26 -8.58 -11.96
CA SER A 318 14.03 -7.89 -12.36
C SER A 318 13.62 -6.78 -11.39
N LEU A 319 12.64 -5.96 -11.79
CA LEU A 319 12.02 -4.96 -10.91
C LEU A 319 11.54 -5.50 -9.55
N LEU A 320 11.11 -6.76 -9.49
CA LEU A 320 10.58 -7.39 -8.26
C LEU A 320 11.64 -8.17 -7.47
N ASN A 321 12.84 -8.36 -8.02
CA ASN A 321 13.94 -9.02 -7.34
C ASN A 321 15.28 -8.43 -7.80
N PRO A 322 15.50 -7.12 -7.52
CA PRO A 322 16.68 -6.41 -7.97
C PRO A 322 17.93 -6.92 -7.25
N ARG A 323 19.08 -6.86 -7.92
CA ARG A 323 20.37 -7.17 -7.31
C ARG A 323 20.87 -6.01 -6.47
N PHE A 324 21.55 -6.35 -5.39
CA PHE A 324 22.32 -5.37 -4.63
C PHE A 324 23.35 -4.69 -5.56
N PRO A 325 23.49 -3.34 -5.57
CA PRO A 325 22.96 -2.39 -4.59
C PRO A 325 21.85 -1.45 -5.11
N ALA A 326 20.90 -1.95 -5.90
CA ALA A 326 19.82 -1.13 -6.47
C ALA A 326 19.08 -0.27 -5.42
N ALA A 327 18.58 0.88 -5.84
CA ALA A 327 17.74 1.77 -5.06
C ALA A 327 16.28 1.26 -4.99
N LEU A 328 15.63 1.41 -3.83
CA LEU A 328 14.33 0.81 -3.47
C LEU A 328 13.31 1.81 -2.89
N SER A 329 13.67 3.07 -2.62
CA SER A 329 12.87 3.97 -1.78
C SER A 329 11.52 4.36 -2.38
N ASN A 330 11.37 4.28 -3.70
CA ASN A 330 10.11 4.61 -4.41
C ASN A 330 9.43 3.36 -4.98
N ARG A 331 9.67 2.20 -4.37
CA ARG A 331 9.04 0.91 -4.70
C ARG A 331 7.52 0.95 -4.77
N LEU A 332 6.84 1.91 -4.14
CA LEU A 332 5.37 1.93 -4.03
C LEU A 332 4.68 2.01 -5.40
N ASN A 333 5.35 2.60 -6.40
CA ASN A 333 4.88 2.62 -7.77
C ASN A 333 4.75 1.18 -8.31
N THR A 334 5.83 0.41 -8.25
CA THR A 334 5.89 -1.02 -8.61
C THR A 334 4.99 -1.88 -7.71
N HIS A 335 4.93 -1.57 -6.41
CA HIS A 335 4.14 -2.32 -5.43
C HIS A 335 2.64 -2.27 -5.74
N THR A 336 2.10 -1.13 -6.16
CA THR A 336 0.67 -1.07 -6.50
C THR A 336 0.38 -1.74 -7.84
N ARG A 337 1.29 -1.67 -8.83
CA ARG A 337 1.17 -2.43 -10.08
C ARG A 337 1.13 -3.94 -9.84
N PHE A 338 1.82 -4.44 -8.81
CA PHE A 338 1.74 -5.84 -8.40
C PHE A 338 0.28 -6.29 -8.17
N PHE A 339 -0.51 -5.48 -7.45
CA PHE A 339 -1.92 -5.79 -7.16
C PHE A 339 -2.84 -5.61 -8.35
N ASP A 340 -2.59 -4.58 -9.16
CA ASP A 340 -3.37 -4.39 -10.39
C ASP A 340 -3.11 -5.57 -11.35
N CYS A 341 -1.87 -6.05 -11.50
CA CYS A 341 -1.58 -7.25 -12.29
C CYS A 341 -2.26 -8.51 -11.73
N GLN A 342 -2.31 -8.66 -10.41
CA GLN A 342 -3.04 -9.75 -9.75
C GLN A 342 -4.54 -9.68 -10.05
N ALA A 343 -5.16 -8.51 -9.92
CA ALA A 343 -6.57 -8.30 -10.22
C ALA A 343 -6.88 -8.54 -11.71
N GLY A 344 -6.02 -8.06 -12.62
CA GLY A 344 -6.15 -8.25 -14.06
C GLY A 344 -6.02 -9.71 -14.49
N ALA A 345 -5.07 -10.46 -13.93
CA ALA A 345 -4.89 -11.88 -14.23
C ALA A 345 -6.05 -12.74 -13.69
N LEU A 346 -6.41 -12.56 -12.42
CA LEU A 346 -7.52 -13.31 -11.81
C LEU A 346 -8.89 -12.94 -12.42
N GLY A 347 -9.07 -11.67 -12.76
CA GLY A 347 -10.33 -11.16 -13.29
C GLY A 347 -10.77 -11.78 -14.60
N GLN A 348 -9.83 -12.23 -15.43
CA GLN A 348 -10.09 -12.89 -16.72
C GLN A 348 -10.84 -14.23 -16.60
N ARG A 349 -10.61 -14.98 -15.52
CA ARG A 349 -11.24 -16.29 -15.29
C ARG A 349 -12.26 -16.27 -14.15
N ALA A 350 -12.27 -15.22 -13.34
CA ALA A 350 -13.18 -15.04 -12.22
C ALA A 350 -13.77 -13.62 -12.20
N PRO A 351 -14.80 -13.32 -13.02
CA PRO A 351 -15.35 -11.96 -13.13
C PRO A 351 -15.86 -11.36 -11.81
N HIS A 352 -16.32 -12.17 -10.85
CA HIS A 352 -16.70 -11.69 -9.51
C HIS A 352 -15.52 -11.29 -8.63
N LEU A 353 -14.30 -11.67 -8.99
CA LEU A 353 -13.04 -11.24 -8.38
C LEU A 353 -12.37 -10.11 -9.16
N SER A 354 -12.91 -9.72 -10.31
CA SER A 354 -12.27 -8.75 -11.20
C SER A 354 -12.41 -7.34 -10.64
N MET A 355 -11.30 -6.64 -10.42
CA MET A 355 -11.30 -5.20 -10.09
C MET A 355 -10.53 -4.47 -11.19
N ALA A 356 -10.90 -3.22 -11.44
CA ALA A 356 -10.13 -2.34 -12.33
C ALA A 356 -8.78 -1.95 -11.69
N ALA A 357 -7.96 -1.16 -12.38
CA ALA A 357 -6.72 -0.63 -11.81
C ALA A 357 -6.95 0.56 -10.86
N GLY A 358 -6.11 0.70 -9.85
CA GLY A 358 -6.14 1.80 -8.89
C GLY A 358 -5.24 2.99 -9.27
N TYR A 359 -5.32 4.05 -8.46
CA TYR A 359 -4.50 5.27 -8.60
C TYR A 359 -2.99 5.05 -8.51
N GLY A 360 -2.56 3.89 -8.03
CA GLY A 360 -1.31 3.31 -8.49
C GLY A 360 -0.01 3.77 -7.87
N THR A 361 -0.05 4.29 -6.65
CA THR A 361 1.11 4.46 -5.77
C THR A 361 0.63 4.79 -4.35
N SER A 362 1.47 5.35 -3.48
CA SER A 362 1.06 6.13 -2.32
C SER A 362 1.73 7.49 -2.45
N PRO A 363 1.08 8.46 -3.14
CA PRO A 363 1.70 9.72 -3.43
C PRO A 363 2.10 10.42 -2.14
N HIS A 364 3.26 11.06 -2.10
CA HIS A 364 3.66 11.81 -0.92
C HIS A 364 4.08 13.22 -1.26
N PHE A 365 3.65 14.13 -0.39
CA PHE A 365 4.02 15.53 -0.39
C PHE A 365 4.92 15.79 0.80
N ILE A 366 6.13 16.29 0.55
CA ILE A 366 7.08 16.66 1.58
C ILE A 366 7.37 18.14 1.47
N PHE A 367 7.23 18.87 2.57
CA PHE A 367 7.62 20.27 2.67
C PHE A 367 8.56 20.49 3.84
N THR A 368 9.73 21.04 3.55
CA THR A 368 10.80 21.27 4.53
C THR A 368 11.32 22.68 4.49
N GLY A 369 11.85 23.14 5.62
CA GLY A 369 12.41 24.47 5.76
C GLY A 369 12.68 24.81 7.20
N HIS A 370 12.79 26.11 7.47
CA HIS A 370 12.86 26.64 8.82
C HIS A 370 11.72 27.64 9.01
N ASP A 371 11.02 27.57 10.13
CA ASP A 371 9.99 28.55 10.47
C ASP A 371 10.61 29.93 10.81
N LYS A 372 9.78 30.96 10.96
CA LYS A 372 10.21 32.30 11.42
C LYS A 372 11.05 32.33 12.71
N ASN A 373 11.02 31.29 13.53
CA ASN A 373 11.81 31.18 14.76
C ASN A 373 13.12 30.39 14.56
N GLY A 374 13.42 29.98 13.33
CA GLY A 374 14.60 29.19 12.98
C GLY A 374 14.49 27.71 13.34
N ARG A 375 13.28 27.19 13.61
CA ARG A 375 13.08 25.75 13.89
C ARG A 375 12.91 25.00 12.58
N TYR A 376 13.68 23.92 12.40
CA TYR A 376 13.50 23.00 11.28
C TYR A 376 12.12 22.35 11.34
N PHE A 377 11.46 22.23 10.20
CA PHE A 377 10.24 21.45 10.05
C PHE A 377 10.37 20.51 8.86
N GLN A 378 9.69 19.37 8.96
CA GLN A 378 9.53 18.39 7.90
C GLN A 378 8.10 17.86 7.95
N LEU A 379 7.25 18.43 7.11
CA LEU A 379 5.94 17.88 6.83
C LEU A 379 6.14 16.77 5.81
N MET A 380 5.67 15.57 6.14
CA MET A 380 5.47 14.49 5.19
C MET A 380 4.00 14.09 5.30
N GLU A 381 3.32 14.07 4.16
CA GLU A 381 1.94 13.65 4.06
C GLU A 381 1.82 12.60 2.95
N LEU A 382 1.29 11.43 3.30
CA LEU A 382 0.78 10.48 2.32
C LEU A 382 -0.59 10.95 1.81
N LEU A 383 -0.76 10.93 0.49
CA LEU A 383 -1.99 11.22 -0.23
C LEU A 383 -2.55 9.94 -0.83
N PHE A 384 -3.82 10.00 -1.21
CA PHE A 384 -4.56 8.85 -1.72
C PHE A 384 -5.21 9.17 -3.06
N GLY A 385 -5.95 8.24 -3.64
CA GLY A 385 -6.61 8.46 -4.92
C GLY A 385 -7.82 7.56 -5.11
N GLY A 386 -8.15 7.29 -6.36
CA GLY A 386 -9.27 6.42 -6.69
C GLY A 386 -8.99 4.95 -6.39
N VAL A 387 -9.85 4.31 -5.58
CA VAL A 387 -9.88 2.85 -5.45
C VAL A 387 -10.70 2.25 -6.61
N PRO A 388 -10.34 1.09 -7.18
CA PRO A 388 -11.01 0.52 -8.36
C PRO A 388 -12.53 0.34 -8.28
N GLY A 389 -13.18 0.52 -9.43
CA GLY A 389 -14.51 -0.04 -9.67
C GLY A 389 -14.48 -1.56 -9.58
N ARG A 390 -15.53 -2.17 -9.03
CA ARG A 390 -15.60 -3.62 -8.77
C ARG A 390 -17.03 -4.16 -8.99
N PRO A 391 -17.24 -5.48 -9.13
CA PRO A 391 -18.56 -6.07 -9.34
C PRO A 391 -19.58 -5.70 -8.26
N ARG A 392 -19.10 -5.42 -7.05
CA ARG A 392 -19.91 -5.10 -5.87
C ARG A 392 -20.24 -3.61 -5.71
N GLY A 393 -19.80 -2.73 -6.63
CA GLY A 393 -20.15 -1.32 -6.62
C GLY A 393 -19.01 -0.40 -7.02
N ASP A 394 -19.30 0.91 -6.96
CA ASP A 394 -18.34 1.98 -7.28
C ASP A 394 -17.07 1.89 -6.43
N GLY A 395 -15.97 2.31 -7.03
CA GLY A 395 -14.72 2.61 -6.35
C GLY A 395 -14.88 3.72 -5.31
N LEU A 396 -14.02 3.69 -4.29
CA LEU A 396 -14.00 4.72 -3.25
C LEU A 396 -13.20 5.93 -3.75
N ASP A 397 -13.77 7.12 -3.60
CA ASP A 397 -13.15 8.39 -4.00
C ASP A 397 -12.13 8.85 -2.96
N GLY A 398 -10.90 9.17 -3.39
CA GLY A 398 -9.84 9.70 -2.52
C GLY A 398 -9.48 8.83 -1.33
N HIS A 399 -9.67 7.51 -1.43
CA HIS A 399 -9.46 6.58 -0.34
C HIS A 399 -8.09 5.91 -0.43
N ALA A 400 -7.48 5.65 0.71
CA ALA A 400 -6.24 4.88 0.78
C ALA A 400 -6.42 3.50 0.15
N TRP A 401 -5.43 3.07 -0.64
CA TRP A 401 -5.38 1.68 -1.09
C TRP A 401 -5.24 0.71 0.10
N TRP A 402 -4.58 1.17 1.17
CA TRP A 402 -4.49 0.50 2.46
C TRP A 402 -5.70 0.83 3.35
N PRO A 403 -6.61 -0.12 3.65
CA PRO A 403 -7.90 0.20 4.27
C PRO A 403 -7.84 0.83 5.66
N LEU A 404 -6.73 0.67 6.38
CA LEU A 404 -6.55 1.18 7.74
C LEU A 404 -5.77 2.51 7.78
N PHE A 405 -5.30 2.99 6.62
CA PHE A 405 -4.63 4.29 6.56
C PHE A 405 -5.65 5.42 6.60
N SER A 406 -5.26 6.52 7.24
CA SER A 406 -6.11 7.71 7.36
C SER A 406 -5.44 8.94 6.77
N ALA A 407 -6.24 9.88 6.27
CA ALA A 407 -5.71 11.16 5.82
C ALA A 407 -5.33 12.01 7.03
N THR A 408 -4.25 12.78 6.92
CA THR A 408 -3.87 13.68 8.01
C THR A 408 -4.91 14.82 8.12
N PRO A 409 -5.45 15.09 9.32
CA PRO A 409 -6.39 16.21 9.50
C PRO A 409 -5.78 17.54 9.06
N ILE A 410 -6.55 18.35 8.31
CA ILE A 410 -6.08 19.67 7.84
C ILE A 410 -5.70 20.56 9.02
N GLU A 411 -6.51 20.59 10.07
CA GLU A 411 -6.22 21.35 11.29
C GLU A 411 -4.90 20.91 11.95
N TYR A 412 -4.54 19.62 11.87
CA TYR A 412 -3.24 19.15 12.35
C TYR A 412 -2.12 19.77 11.50
N ILE A 413 -2.21 19.64 10.17
CA ILE A 413 -1.18 20.16 9.25
C ILE A 413 -0.96 21.66 9.49
N GLU A 414 -2.03 22.47 9.52
CA GLU A 414 -1.95 23.93 9.64
C GLU A 414 -1.51 24.40 11.04
N ASN A 415 -1.70 23.58 12.07
CA ASN A 415 -1.26 23.91 13.43
C ASN A 415 0.25 23.64 13.64
N TYR A 416 0.80 22.62 12.98
CA TYR A 416 2.19 22.18 13.23
C TYR A 416 3.18 22.62 12.14
N TYR A 417 2.71 22.93 10.94
CA TYR A 417 3.56 23.22 9.79
C TYR A 417 3.17 24.52 9.10
N PRO A 418 4.12 25.26 8.49
CA PRO A 418 3.86 26.54 7.85
C PRO A 418 3.26 26.37 6.45
N VAL A 419 2.08 25.75 6.38
CA VAL A 419 1.32 25.54 5.16
C VAL A 419 -0.17 25.79 5.45
N LEU A 420 -0.89 26.32 4.47
CA LEU A 420 -2.34 26.48 4.50
C LEU A 420 -2.95 25.59 3.41
N VAL A 421 -3.95 24.78 3.73
CA VAL A 421 -4.67 23.96 2.76
C VAL A 421 -5.87 24.75 2.25
N GLU A 422 -5.78 25.26 1.03
CA GLU A 422 -6.84 26.12 0.46
C GLU A 422 -8.04 25.32 -0.07
N SER A 423 -7.81 24.08 -0.46
CA SER A 423 -8.82 23.19 -1.03
C SER A 423 -8.42 21.74 -0.84
N TYR A 424 -9.40 20.88 -0.56
CA TYR A 424 -9.28 19.44 -0.60
C TYR A 424 -10.59 18.83 -1.12
N ARG A 425 -10.57 18.28 -2.33
CA ARG A 425 -11.77 17.78 -3.02
C ARG A 425 -11.45 16.67 -4.02
N PRO A 426 -12.43 15.85 -4.43
CA PRO A 426 -12.24 14.90 -5.53
C PRO A 426 -11.89 15.62 -6.85
N VAL A 427 -11.11 14.96 -7.70
CA VAL A 427 -10.85 15.42 -9.08
C VAL A 427 -12.03 14.95 -9.94
N ARG A 428 -12.87 15.89 -10.37
CA ARG A 428 -13.97 15.63 -11.30
C ARG A 428 -13.48 14.87 -12.54
N ASP A 429 -14.28 13.92 -13.01
CA ASP A 429 -14.05 13.09 -14.20
C ASP A 429 -12.83 12.17 -14.14
N SER A 430 -12.13 12.09 -13.00
CA SER A 430 -10.95 11.21 -12.85
C SER A 430 -11.30 9.75 -12.60
N GLY A 431 -12.50 9.45 -12.08
CA GLY A 431 -12.98 8.09 -11.93
C GLY A 431 -13.38 7.49 -13.28
N GLY A 432 -12.79 6.37 -13.66
CA GLY A 432 -13.05 5.69 -14.92
C GLY A 432 -14.53 5.34 -15.08
N PRO A 433 -15.18 5.71 -16.20
CA PRO A 433 -16.57 5.36 -16.43
C PRO A 433 -16.79 3.86 -16.45
N GLY A 434 -17.88 3.40 -15.85
CA GLY A 434 -18.30 1.99 -15.87
C GLY A 434 -19.70 1.83 -15.31
N LEU A 435 -20.27 0.63 -15.42
CA LEU A 435 -21.48 0.26 -14.67
C LEU A 435 -21.28 0.62 -13.19
N ASN A 436 -20.12 0.23 -12.67
CA ASN A 436 -19.55 0.71 -11.41
C ASN A 436 -18.36 1.62 -11.73
N ARG A 437 -18.45 2.89 -11.34
CA ARG A 437 -17.44 3.91 -11.62
C ARG A 437 -16.16 3.62 -10.82
N GLY A 438 -15.00 3.93 -11.38
CA GLY A 438 -13.76 4.00 -10.62
C GLY A 438 -13.78 5.14 -9.60
N GLY A 439 -13.07 5.00 -8.48
CA GLY A 439 -12.90 6.10 -7.52
C GLY A 439 -12.21 7.29 -8.17
N ALA A 440 -12.58 8.50 -7.77
CA ALA A 440 -11.92 9.73 -8.16
C ALA A 440 -10.61 9.91 -7.38
N GLY A 441 -9.61 10.54 -8.03
CA GLY A 441 -8.43 11.09 -7.35
C GLY A 441 -8.80 12.29 -6.50
N ILE A 442 -7.82 12.89 -5.83
CA ILE A 442 -7.99 14.10 -5.01
C ILE A 442 -7.15 15.26 -5.55
N GLU A 443 -7.71 16.46 -5.48
CA GLU A 443 -7.00 17.73 -5.62
C GLU A 443 -6.81 18.30 -4.22
N LYS A 444 -5.55 18.46 -3.81
CA LYS A 444 -5.19 19.19 -2.59
C LYS A 444 -4.30 20.38 -2.94
N VAL A 445 -4.69 21.56 -2.46
CA VAL A 445 -4.03 22.84 -2.79
C VAL A 445 -3.33 23.36 -1.54
N TYR A 446 -2.01 23.43 -1.60
CA TYR A 446 -1.16 23.85 -0.48
C TYR A 446 -0.57 25.23 -0.77
N ARG A 447 -0.82 26.21 0.09
CA ARG A 447 -0.12 27.49 0.10
C ARG A 447 1.02 27.45 1.11
N MET A 448 2.24 27.67 0.64
CA MET A 448 3.41 27.74 1.50
C MET A 448 3.40 29.05 2.29
N LEU A 449 3.60 28.98 3.61
CA LEU A 449 3.65 30.18 4.46
C LEU A 449 5.08 30.63 4.78
N GLU A 450 6.06 29.76 4.51
CA GLU A 450 7.49 30.02 4.70
C GLU A 450 8.26 29.60 3.43
N PRO A 451 9.45 30.17 3.17
CA PRO A 451 10.34 29.65 2.13
C PRO A 451 10.87 28.27 2.50
N GLY A 452 11.08 27.43 1.50
CA GLY A 452 11.54 26.06 1.75
C GLY A 452 11.67 25.23 0.49
N LYS A 453 11.60 23.92 0.69
CA LYS A 453 11.79 22.90 -0.33
C LYS A 453 10.60 21.96 -0.36
N VAL A 454 10.06 21.73 -1.54
CA VAL A 454 9.01 20.74 -1.79
C VAL A 454 9.59 19.54 -2.51
N SER A 455 9.25 18.34 -2.03
CA SER A 455 9.46 17.07 -2.72
C SER A 455 8.12 16.40 -2.97
N ILE A 456 7.97 15.80 -4.14
CA ILE A 456 6.76 15.14 -4.62
C ILE A 456 7.17 13.82 -5.24
N HIS A 457 6.47 12.77 -4.85
CA HIS A 457 6.52 11.49 -5.52
C HIS A 457 5.11 11.00 -5.77
N ASP A 458 4.85 10.67 -7.03
CA ASP A 458 3.61 10.11 -7.51
C ASP A 458 3.90 9.29 -8.79
N ASP A 459 2.88 8.61 -9.28
CA ASP A 459 2.89 7.84 -10.51
C ASP A 459 1.54 8.05 -11.23
N ARG A 460 1.23 7.26 -12.26
CA ARG A 460 0.02 7.41 -13.08
C ARG A 460 -0.15 8.83 -13.67
N GLU A 461 0.95 9.56 -13.89
CA GLU A 461 0.96 10.83 -14.62
C GLU A 461 0.79 10.60 -16.13
N VAL A 462 1.24 9.45 -16.62
CA VAL A 462 1.29 9.11 -18.05
C VAL A 462 0.41 7.92 -18.39
N VAL A 463 0.60 6.76 -17.73
CA VAL A 463 -0.18 5.54 -17.98
C VAL A 463 -1.44 5.57 -17.11
N PRO A 464 -2.64 5.65 -17.70
CA PRO A 464 -3.87 5.74 -16.92
C PRO A 464 -4.23 4.40 -16.27
N PRO A 465 -4.97 4.42 -15.14
CA PRO A 465 -5.48 3.20 -14.53
C PRO A 465 -6.53 2.56 -15.44
N TRP A 466 -6.29 1.33 -15.87
CA TRP A 466 -7.14 0.61 -16.81
C TRP A 466 -8.50 0.19 -16.24
N GLY A 467 -9.53 0.21 -17.09
CA GLY A 467 -10.86 -0.34 -16.81
C GLY A 467 -11.01 -1.80 -17.24
N ILE A 468 -12.09 -2.46 -16.81
CA ILE A 468 -12.29 -3.90 -17.03
C ILE A 468 -13.76 -4.26 -17.31
N ASN A 469 -13.98 -5.33 -18.08
CA ASN A 469 -15.29 -5.86 -18.47
C ASN A 469 -16.20 -4.80 -19.11
N GLY A 470 -15.66 -3.98 -20.02
CA GLY A 470 -16.36 -2.85 -20.64
C GLY A 470 -16.23 -1.52 -19.89
N GLY A 471 -15.69 -1.52 -18.67
CA GLY A 471 -15.32 -0.30 -17.96
C GLY A 471 -14.15 0.40 -18.64
N LEU A 472 -14.14 1.73 -18.57
CA LEU A 472 -13.14 2.60 -19.18
C LEU A 472 -12.02 2.96 -18.20
N PHE A 473 -10.86 3.33 -18.73
CA PHE A 473 -9.72 3.82 -17.94
C PHE A 473 -10.07 5.11 -17.16
N GLY A 474 -9.38 5.32 -16.04
CA GLY A 474 -9.49 6.53 -15.23
C GLY A 474 -8.51 7.64 -15.61
N GLY A 475 -8.66 8.80 -14.96
CA GLY A 475 -7.81 9.97 -15.18
C GLY A 475 -6.43 9.85 -14.51
N THR A 476 -5.45 10.52 -15.10
CA THR A 476 -4.05 10.56 -14.64
C THR A 476 -3.80 11.61 -13.57
N SER A 477 -2.69 11.47 -12.85
CA SER A 477 -2.21 12.42 -11.86
C SER A 477 -1.59 13.67 -12.53
N SER A 478 -1.54 14.80 -11.82
CA SER A 478 -0.81 15.99 -12.28
C SER A 478 -0.41 16.89 -11.12
N LYS A 479 0.63 17.70 -11.33
CA LYS A 479 1.19 18.60 -10.32
C LYS A 479 1.44 19.97 -10.91
N TRP A 480 1.14 21.01 -10.14
CA TRP A 480 1.30 22.39 -10.59
C TRP A 480 1.87 23.25 -9.48
N LEU A 481 2.74 24.20 -9.84
CA LEU A 481 3.25 25.24 -8.97
C LEU A 481 2.75 26.59 -9.48
N ILE A 482 2.13 27.38 -8.61
CA ILE A 482 1.70 28.74 -8.91
C ILE A 482 2.55 29.66 -8.04
N ARG A 483 3.42 30.44 -8.68
CA ARG A 483 4.26 31.40 -7.98
C ARG A 483 3.42 32.53 -7.40
N ASN A 484 3.81 33.05 -6.24
CA ASN A 484 3.08 34.14 -5.59
C ASN A 484 2.93 35.35 -6.54
N GLY A 485 1.69 35.80 -6.75
CA GLY A 485 1.35 36.90 -7.66
C GLY A 485 1.30 36.52 -9.15
N ALA A 486 1.56 35.26 -9.53
CA ALA A 486 1.36 34.79 -10.89
C ALA A 486 -0.10 34.41 -11.15
N GLU A 487 -0.59 34.69 -12.36
CA GLU A 487 -1.95 34.31 -12.78
C GLU A 487 -2.05 32.85 -13.22
N ASN A 488 -0.94 32.26 -13.71
CA ASN A 488 -0.91 30.91 -14.27
C ASN A 488 0.06 30.02 -13.48
N GLY A 489 -0.28 28.73 -13.37
CA GLY A 489 0.60 27.71 -12.82
C GLY A 489 1.56 27.12 -13.87
N GLU A 490 2.74 26.71 -13.42
CA GLU A 490 3.67 25.86 -14.17
C GLU A 490 3.42 24.40 -13.80
N ARG A 491 3.34 23.51 -14.81
CA ARG A 491 3.27 22.08 -14.54
C ARG A 491 4.63 21.60 -14.05
N ILE A 492 4.65 20.82 -12.99
CA ILE A 492 5.85 20.20 -12.44
C ILE A 492 5.76 18.67 -12.56
N PRO A 493 6.89 17.94 -12.58
CA PRO A 493 6.87 16.48 -12.67
C PRO A 493 6.18 15.81 -11.48
N SER A 494 5.64 14.61 -11.70
CA SER A 494 5.16 13.72 -10.64
C SER A 494 6.26 13.21 -9.69
N LYS A 495 7.53 13.29 -10.10
CA LYS A 495 8.70 12.92 -9.30
C LYS A 495 9.70 14.07 -9.29
N VAL A 496 9.84 14.77 -8.17
CA VAL A 496 10.75 15.91 -8.02
C VAL A 496 11.17 16.07 -6.56
N ASP A 497 12.45 16.38 -6.35
CA ASP A 497 12.99 16.66 -5.03
C ASP A 497 13.51 18.08 -4.90
N ASN A 498 13.39 18.63 -3.69
CA ASN A 498 13.99 19.90 -3.29
C ASN A 498 13.65 21.08 -4.22
N LEU A 499 12.42 21.11 -4.75
CA LEU A 499 11.89 22.21 -5.52
C LEU A 499 11.81 23.47 -4.64
N ASP A 500 12.49 24.54 -5.04
CA ASP A 500 12.47 25.81 -4.31
C ASP A 500 11.09 26.44 -4.35
N VAL A 501 10.55 26.72 -3.16
CA VAL A 501 9.29 27.46 -2.97
C VAL A 501 9.51 28.65 -2.06
N LYS A 502 8.76 29.72 -2.30
CA LYS A 502 8.74 30.93 -1.47
C LYS A 502 7.43 31.01 -0.71
N ALA A 503 7.41 31.81 0.37
CA ALA A 503 6.17 32.15 1.04
C ALA A 503 5.15 32.77 0.05
N GLY A 504 3.94 32.25 0.06
CA GLY A 504 2.85 32.60 -0.83
C GLY A 504 2.77 31.77 -2.11
N ASP A 505 3.79 30.98 -2.47
CA ASP A 505 3.69 30.02 -3.57
C ASP A 505 2.64 28.94 -3.25
N VAL A 506 1.98 28.41 -4.29
CA VAL A 506 0.93 27.40 -4.16
C VAL A 506 1.28 26.14 -4.95
N VAL A 507 1.23 24.98 -4.30
CA VAL A 507 1.35 23.67 -4.95
C VAL A 507 -0.04 23.04 -5.07
N VAL A 508 -0.45 22.69 -6.29
CA VAL A 508 -1.66 21.94 -6.57
C VAL A 508 -1.27 20.49 -6.84
N PHE A 509 -1.69 19.58 -5.96
CA PHE A 509 -1.43 18.16 -6.06
C PHE A 509 -2.70 17.44 -6.49
N LYS A 510 -2.72 16.90 -7.71
CA LYS A 510 -3.80 16.04 -8.21
C LYS A 510 -3.32 14.61 -8.29
N THR A 511 -3.96 13.69 -7.58
CA THR A 511 -3.71 12.25 -7.68
C THR A 511 -4.56 11.63 -8.79
N ALA A 512 -4.16 10.46 -9.26
CA ALA A 512 -4.93 9.72 -10.26
C ALA A 512 -6.25 9.18 -9.68
N GLY A 513 -7.23 8.97 -10.56
CA GLY A 513 -8.43 8.21 -10.23
C GLY A 513 -8.18 6.70 -10.34
N SER A 514 -9.19 5.95 -10.74
CA SER A 514 -9.09 4.52 -10.97
C SER A 514 -9.89 4.11 -12.20
N GLY A 515 -9.67 2.91 -12.72
CA GLY A 515 -10.50 2.38 -13.80
C GLY A 515 -11.93 2.03 -13.35
N GLY A 516 -12.86 2.04 -14.32
CA GLY A 516 -14.23 1.61 -14.15
C GLY A 516 -14.42 0.12 -14.37
N TRP A 517 -15.55 -0.40 -13.88
CA TRP A 517 -15.93 -1.81 -14.02
C TRP A 517 -17.30 -1.93 -14.70
N GLY A 518 -17.39 -2.78 -15.72
CA GLY A 518 -18.64 -3.00 -16.46
C GLY A 518 -18.96 -1.88 -17.44
N ASP A 519 -19.86 -2.13 -18.40
CA ASP A 519 -20.25 -1.16 -19.42
C ASP A 519 -20.90 0.11 -18.80
N PRO A 520 -20.36 1.33 -19.03
CA PRO A 520 -20.94 2.59 -18.58
C PRO A 520 -22.40 2.81 -19.02
N LEU A 521 -22.81 2.32 -20.19
CA LEU A 521 -24.17 2.50 -20.71
C LEU A 521 -25.21 1.66 -19.95
N ASP A 522 -24.75 0.70 -19.14
CA ASP A 522 -25.61 -0.09 -18.26
C ASP A 522 -25.76 0.55 -16.87
N ARG A 523 -24.99 1.60 -16.55
CA ARG A 523 -25.12 2.32 -15.28
C ARG A 523 -26.53 2.92 -15.13
N PRO A 524 -27.20 2.81 -13.98
CA PRO A 524 -28.46 3.51 -13.75
C PRO A 524 -28.31 5.03 -13.90
N ALA A 525 -29.13 5.64 -14.75
CA ALA A 525 -29.02 7.08 -15.06
C ALA A 525 -29.17 7.98 -13.82
N ALA A 526 -29.99 7.56 -12.85
CA ALA A 526 -30.13 8.27 -11.57
C ALA A 526 -28.83 8.32 -10.76
N LEU A 527 -27.97 7.28 -10.83
CA LEU A 527 -26.67 7.31 -10.18
C LEU A 527 -25.72 8.29 -10.90
N VAL A 528 -25.77 8.36 -12.23
CA VAL A 528 -24.99 9.34 -13.00
C VAL A 528 -25.42 10.77 -12.64
N ALA A 529 -26.72 11.04 -12.57
CA ALA A 529 -27.24 12.36 -12.15
C ALA A 529 -26.80 12.73 -10.72
N ARG A 530 -26.78 11.77 -9.78
CA ARG A 530 -26.23 11.96 -8.43
C ARG A 530 -24.74 12.31 -8.47
N ASP A 531 -23.97 11.60 -9.29
CA ASP A 531 -22.53 11.83 -9.41
C ASP A 531 -22.24 13.21 -10.04
N VAL A 532 -23.08 13.68 -10.98
CA VAL A 532 -23.03 15.04 -11.52
C VAL A 532 -23.40 16.09 -10.47
N ALA A 533 -24.46 15.86 -9.69
CA ALA A 533 -24.83 16.75 -8.60
C ALA A 533 -23.74 16.85 -7.51
N SER A 534 -22.87 15.84 -7.40
CA SER A 534 -21.75 15.79 -6.45
C SER A 534 -20.42 16.30 -7.04
N ASP A 535 -20.42 16.83 -8.27
CA ASP A 535 -19.22 17.29 -9.02
C ASP A 535 -18.16 16.19 -9.22
N LEU A 536 -18.55 14.91 -9.15
CA LEU A 536 -17.67 13.76 -9.41
C LEU A 536 -17.58 13.47 -10.92
N VAL A 537 -18.70 13.68 -11.63
CA VAL A 537 -18.85 13.49 -13.07
C VAL A 537 -19.36 14.81 -13.67
N SER A 538 -18.82 15.26 -14.79
CA SER A 538 -19.33 16.43 -15.51
C SER A 538 -20.55 16.08 -16.35
N ALA A 539 -21.35 17.10 -16.72
CA ALA A 539 -22.44 16.91 -17.67
C ALA A 539 -21.95 16.36 -19.03
N ASP A 540 -20.75 16.76 -19.45
CA ASP A 540 -20.13 16.27 -20.68
C ASP A 540 -19.78 14.78 -20.57
N GLN A 541 -19.15 14.34 -19.46
CA GLN A 541 -18.85 12.92 -19.26
C GLN A 541 -20.13 12.09 -19.07
N ALA A 542 -21.16 12.63 -18.41
CA ALA A 542 -22.48 12.01 -18.33
C ALA A 542 -23.08 11.72 -19.72
N TYR A 543 -22.98 12.70 -20.63
CA TYR A 543 -23.49 12.58 -21.99
C TYR A 543 -22.66 11.65 -22.88
N GLU A 544 -21.33 11.81 -22.86
CA GLU A 544 -20.43 11.11 -23.78
C GLU A 544 -20.13 9.67 -23.35
N SER A 545 -19.88 9.45 -22.05
CA SER A 545 -19.46 8.13 -21.55
C SER A 545 -20.64 7.27 -21.10
N TYR A 546 -21.62 7.86 -20.42
CA TYR A 546 -22.75 7.12 -19.85
C TYR A 546 -24.04 7.18 -20.70
N GLY A 547 -24.04 8.03 -21.74
CA GLY A 547 -25.20 8.29 -22.58
C GLY A 547 -26.38 8.91 -21.83
N VAL A 548 -26.14 9.55 -20.68
CA VAL A 548 -27.17 10.15 -19.83
C VAL A 548 -27.36 11.60 -20.21
N VAL A 549 -28.60 11.94 -20.55
CA VAL A 549 -28.99 13.32 -20.88
C VAL A 549 -29.65 13.93 -19.66
N LEU A 550 -29.12 15.06 -19.21
CA LEU A 550 -29.65 15.82 -18.09
C LEU A 550 -30.39 17.07 -18.57
N THR A 551 -31.49 17.41 -17.91
CA THR A 551 -32.20 18.67 -18.08
C THR A 551 -31.46 19.81 -17.36
N GLY A 552 -31.89 21.06 -17.56
CA GLY A 552 -31.23 22.24 -16.97
C GLY A 552 -31.20 22.29 -15.44
N ASP A 553 -31.98 21.45 -14.76
CA ASP A 553 -32.02 21.26 -13.30
C ASP A 553 -31.31 19.96 -12.85
N ASN A 554 -30.46 19.37 -13.69
CA ASN A 554 -29.75 18.10 -13.46
C ASN A 554 -30.66 16.87 -13.25
N ALA A 555 -31.94 16.93 -13.62
CA ALA A 555 -32.80 15.76 -13.65
C ALA A 555 -32.52 14.91 -14.91
N VAL A 556 -32.80 13.60 -14.83
CA VAL A 556 -32.60 12.69 -15.97
C VAL A 556 -33.75 12.86 -16.98
N ASP A 557 -33.41 13.15 -18.24
CA ASP A 557 -34.34 12.97 -19.35
C ASP A 557 -34.28 11.51 -19.81
N GLN A 558 -35.28 10.73 -19.39
CA GLN A 558 -35.31 9.29 -19.67
C GLN A 558 -35.37 8.97 -21.16
N GLY A 559 -36.19 9.71 -21.93
CA GLY A 559 -36.37 9.46 -23.36
C GLY A 559 -35.12 9.82 -24.16
N ALA A 560 -34.50 10.96 -23.85
CA ALA A 560 -33.26 11.37 -24.49
C ALA A 560 -32.08 10.47 -24.10
N THR A 561 -32.03 9.99 -22.84
CA THR A 561 -31.03 9.03 -22.36
C THR A 561 -31.12 7.69 -23.10
N GLU A 562 -32.34 7.14 -23.25
CA GLU A 562 -32.54 5.89 -24.00
C GLU A 562 -32.11 6.02 -25.45
N ALA A 563 -32.48 7.13 -26.11
CA ALA A 563 -32.08 7.41 -27.49
C ALA A 563 -30.56 7.54 -27.62
N ARG A 564 -29.90 8.27 -26.71
CA ARG A 564 -28.44 8.46 -26.72
C ARG A 564 -27.69 7.15 -26.46
N ARG A 565 -28.16 6.32 -25.53
CA ARG A 565 -27.56 4.99 -25.29
C ARG A 565 -27.71 4.07 -26.50
N ALA A 566 -28.85 4.11 -27.19
CA ALA A 566 -29.06 3.33 -28.41
C ALA A 566 -28.09 3.79 -29.53
N ASP A 567 -27.94 5.11 -29.70
CA ASP A 567 -26.98 5.72 -30.64
C ASP A 567 -25.54 5.28 -30.33
N LEU A 568 -25.07 5.46 -29.09
CA LEU A 568 -23.73 5.07 -28.66
C LEU A 568 -23.46 3.56 -28.85
N ARG A 569 -24.43 2.68 -28.53
CA ARG A 569 -24.31 1.24 -28.77
C ARG A 569 -24.25 0.90 -30.26
N SER A 570 -24.90 1.68 -31.12
CA SER A 570 -24.84 1.46 -32.58
C SER A 570 -23.51 1.90 -33.20
N LEU A 571 -22.85 2.87 -32.57
CA LEU A 571 -21.58 3.45 -33.05
C LEU A 571 -20.34 2.68 -32.59
N ARG A 572 -20.46 1.81 -31.58
CA ARG A 572 -19.32 1.07 -31.02
C ARG A 572 -19.51 -0.45 -31.06
N GLY A 573 -18.40 -1.18 -31.02
CA GLY A 573 -18.38 -2.65 -30.98
C GLY A 573 -18.80 -3.23 -29.62
N ALA A 574 -18.55 -4.53 -29.43
CA ALA A 574 -18.73 -5.18 -28.14
C ALA A 574 -17.81 -4.53 -27.08
N PRO A 575 -18.21 -4.49 -25.79
CA PRO A 575 -17.34 -3.96 -24.74
C PRO A 575 -16.04 -4.77 -24.65
N GLU A 576 -14.91 -4.08 -24.64
CA GLU A 576 -13.59 -4.70 -24.53
C GLU A 576 -13.38 -5.28 -23.11
N PRO A 577 -12.63 -6.40 -22.97
CA PRO A 577 -12.35 -6.98 -21.67
C PRO A 577 -11.52 -6.04 -20.78
N PHE A 578 -10.65 -5.22 -21.38
CA PHE A 578 -9.83 -4.23 -20.69
C PHE A 578 -9.78 -2.93 -21.48
N SER A 579 -9.68 -1.81 -20.77
CA SER A 579 -9.51 -0.48 -21.36
C SER A 579 -8.26 0.16 -20.77
N PHE A 580 -7.14 0.12 -21.49
CA PHE A 580 -5.83 0.58 -21.00
C PHE A 580 -5.56 2.07 -21.21
N GLY A 581 -6.36 2.75 -22.03
CA GLY A 581 -6.08 4.14 -22.40
C GLY A 581 -4.80 4.27 -23.24
N PHE A 582 -3.93 5.21 -22.87
CA PHE A 582 -2.68 5.48 -23.59
C PHE A 582 -1.46 4.99 -22.81
N THR A 583 -0.58 4.23 -23.47
CA THR A 583 0.73 3.84 -22.93
C THR A 583 1.82 4.25 -23.93
N PRO A 584 2.75 5.15 -23.56
CA PRO A 584 3.79 5.63 -24.47
C PRO A 584 4.64 4.48 -25.01
N GLY A 585 4.94 4.50 -26.30
CA GLY A 585 5.84 3.53 -26.94
C GLY A 585 5.25 2.12 -27.11
N ILE A 586 3.98 1.91 -26.72
CA ILE A 586 3.28 0.63 -26.84
C ILE A 586 2.09 0.84 -27.76
N ALA A 587 2.02 0.05 -28.84
CA ALA A 587 0.85 0.08 -29.72
C ALA A 587 -0.39 -0.33 -28.90
N ALA A 588 -1.52 0.35 -29.12
CA ALA A 588 -2.79 -0.02 -28.49
C ALA A 588 -3.06 -1.52 -28.73
N GLN A 589 -3.19 -2.28 -27.64
CA GLN A 589 -3.47 -3.73 -27.69
C GLN A 589 -4.93 -4.00 -28.00
#